data_AF-A0A1M3FVH0-F1
#
_entry.id   AF-A0A1M3FVH0-F1
#
_cell.length_a   1.000
_cell.length_b   1.000
_cell.length_c   1.000
_cell.angle_alpha   90.00
_cell.angle_beta   90.00
_cell.angle_gamma   90.00
#
_symmetry.space_group_name_H-M   'P 1'
#
loop_
_entity.id
_entity.type
_entity.pdbx_description
1 polymer ?
#
loop_
_entity_poly.entity_id
_entity_poly.type
_entity_poly.pdbx_seq_one_letter_code
_entity_poly.pdbx_strand_id
1 'polypeptide(L)'
;MNKGILSLLALSLVLIVSCKKDKDETEKPSIIGLWKGKYGSSTAYPNAGYAFLFRTDGTVRVFDGVDTAAASKAEGTYSVSGSSVSTKYTYTGGSTYSTAATIDPKMTFIEGSWGSGTNTTNGGKFFIVKQ
;
A
#
# COMPACT_ATOMS: atom_id res chain seq x y z
N MET A 1 1.84 46.15 -62.79
CA MET A 1 2.33 45.30 -61.67
C MET A 1 1.14 45.01 -60.76
N ASN A 2 0.41 43.91 -61.00
CA ASN A 2 -0.74 43.52 -60.18
C ASN A 2 -0.32 42.37 -59.27
N LYS A 3 -0.32 42.61 -57.95
CA LYS A 3 -0.19 41.56 -56.93
C LYS A 3 -1.58 41.33 -56.35
N GLY A 4 -2.22 40.24 -56.77
CA GLY A 4 -3.57 39.86 -56.34
C GLY A 4 -3.58 38.47 -55.72
N ILE A 5 -3.72 38.45 -54.39
CA ILE A 5 -4.52 37.52 -53.58
C ILE A 5 -4.25 36.02 -53.79
N LEU A 6 -3.46 35.45 -52.88
CA LEU A 6 -3.46 34.01 -52.60
C LEU A 6 -4.17 33.81 -51.25
N SER A 7 -5.48 33.55 -51.29
CA SER A 7 -6.24 33.09 -50.13
C SER A 7 -6.29 31.57 -50.20
N LEU A 8 -5.51 30.90 -49.33
CA LEU A 8 -5.58 29.45 -49.15
C LEU A 8 -6.24 29.18 -47.80
N LEU A 9 -7.49 28.75 -47.87
CA LEU A 9 -8.34 28.36 -46.76
C LEU A 9 -7.74 27.12 -46.08
N ALA A 10 -7.15 27.29 -44.89
CA ALA A 10 -6.65 26.18 -44.09
C ALA A 10 -7.83 25.46 -43.40
N LEU A 11 -8.27 24.35 -43.99
CA LEU A 11 -9.31 23.50 -43.44
C LEU A 11 -8.75 22.70 -42.24
N SER A 12 -9.11 23.14 -41.04
CA SER A 12 -8.72 22.51 -39.78
C SER A 12 -9.44 21.16 -39.61
N LEU A 13 -8.74 20.05 -39.82
CA LEU A 13 -9.22 18.72 -39.44
C LEU A 13 -9.17 18.56 -37.92
N VAL A 14 -10.33 18.66 -37.26
CA VAL A 14 -10.51 18.25 -35.88
C VAL A 14 -10.61 16.72 -35.85
N LEU A 15 -9.49 16.04 -35.61
CA LEU A 15 -9.51 14.62 -35.28
C LEU A 15 -10.06 14.47 -33.87
N ILE A 16 -11.34 14.11 -33.80
CA ILE A 16 -11.99 13.58 -32.61
C ILE A 16 -11.23 12.34 -32.14
N VAL A 17 -10.30 12.53 -31.19
CA VAL A 17 -9.80 11.44 -30.36
C VAL A 17 -11.01 10.97 -29.55
N SER A 18 -11.70 9.97 -30.10
CA SER A 18 -12.66 9.18 -29.35
C SER A 18 -11.86 8.51 -28.24
N CYS A 19 -11.84 9.14 -27.07
CA CYS A 19 -11.53 8.47 -25.83
C CYS A 19 -12.49 7.29 -25.76
N LYS A 20 -12.02 6.10 -26.16
CA LYS A 20 -12.63 4.86 -25.72
C LYS A 20 -12.64 4.97 -24.21
N LYS A 21 -13.85 5.15 -23.67
CA LYS A 21 -14.10 5.02 -22.26
C LYS A 21 -13.80 3.55 -21.96
N ASP A 22 -12.55 3.29 -21.60
CA ASP A 22 -12.15 2.00 -21.09
C ASP A 22 -13.13 1.68 -19.97
N LYS A 23 -13.73 0.49 -20.08
CA LYS A 23 -14.69 0.00 -19.09
C LYS A 23 -14.01 0.14 -17.74
N ASP A 24 -14.70 0.73 -16.76
CA ASP A 24 -14.30 0.71 -15.36
C ASP A 24 -14.01 -0.75 -14.97
N GLU A 25 -12.75 -1.19 -15.11
CA GLU A 25 -12.28 -2.38 -14.43
C GLU A 25 -12.36 -2.02 -12.96
N THR A 26 -13.40 -2.54 -12.30
CA THR A 26 -13.45 -2.53 -10.86
C THR A 26 -12.13 -3.13 -10.37
N GLU A 27 -11.25 -2.30 -9.80
CA GLU A 27 -9.95 -2.77 -9.33
C GLU A 27 -10.19 -3.98 -8.43
N LYS A 28 -9.54 -5.10 -8.77
CA LYS A 28 -9.63 -6.30 -7.95
C LYS A 28 -9.12 -5.96 -6.55
N PRO A 29 -9.81 -6.40 -5.49
CA PRO A 29 -9.34 -6.20 -4.12
C PRO A 29 -7.87 -6.61 -3.98
N SER A 30 -7.05 -5.70 -3.48
CA SER A 30 -5.59 -5.84 -3.46
C SER A 30 -5.02 -5.45 -2.11
N ILE A 31 -3.95 -6.14 -1.70
CA ILE A 31 -3.19 -5.77 -0.51
C ILE A 31 -2.45 -4.44 -0.68
N ILE A 32 -2.15 -4.02 -1.91
CA ILE A 32 -1.37 -2.82 -2.23
C ILE A 32 -2.05 -1.56 -1.69
N GLY A 33 -1.31 -0.73 -0.97
CA GLY A 33 -1.80 0.53 -0.42
C GLY A 33 -1.50 0.68 1.08
N LEU A 34 -2.08 1.72 1.67
CA LEU A 34 -1.92 2.05 3.07
C LEU A 34 -2.96 1.32 3.93
N TRP A 35 -2.50 0.79 5.05
CA TRP A 35 -3.30 0.12 6.05
C TRP A 35 -2.97 0.72 7.41
N LYS A 36 -3.97 1.05 8.21
CA LYS A 36 -3.79 1.66 9.53
C LYS A 36 -4.52 0.85 10.60
N GLY A 37 -3.94 0.79 11.79
CA GLY A 37 -4.55 0.14 12.93
C GLY A 37 -3.66 0.23 14.15
N LYS A 38 -3.52 -0.88 14.87
CA LYS A 38 -2.85 -0.92 16.16
C LYS A 38 -2.01 -2.17 16.36
N TYR A 39 -0.99 -2.06 17.20
CA TYR A 39 -0.24 -3.18 17.74
C TYR A 39 -0.24 -3.16 19.28
N GLY A 40 0.00 -4.31 19.87
CA GLY A 40 0.17 -4.50 21.31
C GLY A 40 1.44 -5.28 21.61
N SER A 41 1.81 -5.36 22.89
CA SER A 41 2.94 -6.15 23.38
C SER A 41 2.47 -7.38 24.15
N SER A 42 3.19 -8.50 24.01
CA SER A 42 2.87 -9.76 24.68
C SER A 42 1.40 -10.17 24.45
N THR A 43 0.63 -10.36 25.51
CA THR A 43 -0.80 -10.74 25.48
C THR A 43 -1.75 -9.54 25.52
N ALA A 44 -1.24 -8.31 25.58
CA ALA A 44 -2.07 -7.12 25.66
C ALA A 44 -2.84 -6.88 24.36
N TYR A 45 -4.09 -6.42 24.49
CA TYR A 45 -4.88 -6.00 23.33
C TYR A 45 -4.21 -4.81 22.62
N PRO A 46 -4.15 -4.79 21.28
CA PRO A 46 -3.49 -3.72 20.54
C PRO A 46 -4.04 -2.31 20.84
N ASN A 47 -3.17 -1.41 21.30
CA ASN A 47 -3.53 -0.04 21.68
C ASN A 47 -2.62 1.05 21.07
N ALA A 48 -1.40 0.71 20.68
CA ALA A 48 -0.43 1.62 20.07
C ALA A 48 -0.67 1.71 18.56
N GLY A 49 -0.52 2.90 17.97
CA GLY A 49 -0.76 3.12 16.55
C GLY A 49 0.19 2.30 15.67
N TYR A 50 -0.31 1.86 14.51
CA TYR A 50 0.48 1.04 13.59
C TYR A 50 0.02 1.22 12.15
N ALA A 51 0.92 1.25 11.18
CA ALA A 51 0.54 1.33 9.78
C ALA A 51 1.51 0.60 8.84
N PHE A 52 0.97 0.07 7.74
CA PHE A 52 1.69 -0.68 6.71
C PHE A 52 1.36 -0.07 5.35
N LEU A 53 2.40 0.23 4.57
CA LEU A 53 2.27 0.60 3.16
C LEU A 53 2.85 -0.54 2.31
N PHE A 54 1.97 -1.38 1.75
CA PHE A 54 2.35 -2.44 0.82
C PHE A 54 2.48 -1.87 -0.58
N ARG A 55 3.60 -2.14 -1.26
CA ARG A 55 3.91 -1.61 -2.59
C ARG A 55 3.95 -2.70 -3.64
N THR A 56 3.71 -2.32 -4.90
CA THR A 56 3.64 -3.25 -6.04
C THR A 56 4.95 -4.00 -6.32
N ASP A 57 6.07 -3.51 -5.81
CA ASP A 57 7.40 -4.11 -5.95
C ASP A 57 7.72 -5.20 -4.90
N GLY A 58 6.74 -5.58 -4.07
CA GLY A 58 6.94 -6.57 -3.00
C GLY A 58 7.57 -6.00 -1.73
N THR A 59 7.76 -4.68 -1.64
CA THR A 59 8.25 -4.01 -0.44
C THR A 59 7.11 -3.56 0.46
N VAL A 60 7.41 -3.43 1.76
CA VAL A 60 6.51 -2.85 2.75
C VAL A 60 7.25 -1.79 3.55
N ARG A 61 6.60 -0.65 3.79
CA ARG A 61 7.02 0.30 4.82
C ARG A 61 6.10 0.20 6.01
N VAL A 62 6.69 0.05 7.19
CA VAL A 62 5.97 -0.06 8.45
C VAL A 62 6.22 1.22 9.26
N PHE A 63 5.16 1.66 9.95
CA PHE A 63 5.17 2.82 10.83
C PHE A 63 4.72 2.41 12.24
N ASP A 64 5.41 2.88 13.27
CA ASP A 64 5.04 2.72 14.69
C ASP A 64 3.94 3.69 15.15
N GLY A 65 3.20 4.26 14.21
CA GLY A 65 2.12 5.21 14.43
C GLY A 65 1.23 5.34 13.20
N VAL A 66 0.00 5.83 13.39
CA VAL A 66 -0.99 6.03 12.30
C VAL A 66 -0.82 7.38 11.58
N ASP A 67 -0.16 8.34 12.22
CA ASP A 67 0.36 9.55 11.57
C ASP A 67 1.72 9.22 10.95
N THR A 68 1.71 8.88 9.67
CA THR A 68 2.87 8.37 8.94
C THR A 68 3.93 9.44 8.67
N ALA A 69 3.60 10.73 8.82
CA ALA A 69 4.56 11.81 8.70
C ALA A 69 5.50 11.84 9.91
N ALA A 70 4.94 11.75 11.12
CA ALA A 70 5.66 11.84 12.38
C ALA A 70 6.21 10.49 12.88
N ALA A 71 5.62 9.35 12.48
CA ALA A 71 6.04 8.03 12.94
C ALA A 71 7.46 7.63 12.46
N SER A 72 8.10 6.79 13.27
CA SER A 72 9.31 6.06 12.88
C SER A 72 9.01 5.12 11.73
N LYS A 73 9.99 4.92 10.85
CA LYS A 73 9.80 4.19 9.60
C LYS A 73 10.72 2.97 9.56
N ALA A 74 10.16 1.87 9.09
CA ALA A 74 10.91 0.68 8.72
C ALA A 74 10.66 0.33 7.27
N GLU A 75 11.66 -0.22 6.60
CA GLU A 75 11.53 -0.80 5.27
C GLU A 75 11.71 -2.31 5.35
N GLY A 76 11.03 -3.02 4.46
CA GLY A 76 11.04 -4.46 4.44
C GLY A 76 10.42 -5.04 3.18
N THR A 77 10.20 -6.34 3.23
CA THR A 77 9.49 -7.08 2.18
C THR A 77 8.27 -7.77 2.76
N TYR A 78 7.34 -8.10 1.88
CA TYR A 78 6.18 -8.91 2.23
C TYR A 78 5.96 -10.03 1.22
N SER A 79 5.21 -11.04 1.65
CA SER A 79 4.68 -12.08 0.79
C SER A 79 3.22 -12.36 1.12
N VAL A 80 2.47 -12.76 0.11
CA VAL A 80 1.07 -13.17 0.24
C VAL A 80 0.91 -14.55 -0.38
N SER A 81 0.32 -15.49 0.36
CA SER A 81 -0.01 -16.83 -0.11
C SER A 81 -1.39 -17.21 0.37
N GLY A 82 -2.38 -17.20 -0.53
CA GLY A 82 -3.79 -17.28 -0.15
C GLY A 82 -4.17 -16.11 0.76
N SER A 83 -4.74 -16.42 1.93
CA SER A 83 -5.06 -15.43 2.97
C SER A 83 -3.88 -15.14 3.91
N SER A 84 -2.75 -15.83 3.78
CA SER A 84 -1.60 -15.62 4.66
C SER A 84 -0.74 -14.46 4.17
N VAL A 85 -0.41 -13.54 5.08
CA VAL A 85 0.49 -12.41 4.84
C VAL A 85 1.66 -12.50 5.80
N SER A 86 2.88 -12.37 5.29
CA SER A 86 4.08 -12.27 6.13
C SER A 86 4.90 -11.03 5.76
N THR A 87 5.57 -10.45 6.74
CA THR A 87 6.49 -9.33 6.52
C THR A 87 7.77 -9.52 7.31
N LYS A 88 8.85 -8.90 6.82
CA LYS A 88 10.09 -8.70 7.56
C LYS A 88 10.61 -7.30 7.26
N TYR A 89 10.78 -6.48 8.30
CA TYR A 89 11.15 -5.07 8.17
C TYR A 89 12.13 -4.63 9.26
N THR A 90 12.92 -3.60 8.96
CA THR A 90 13.93 -3.04 9.85
C THR A 90 13.74 -1.55 9.99
N TYR A 91 13.59 -1.06 11.23
CA TYR A 91 13.54 0.37 11.50
C TYR A 91 14.89 1.02 11.23
N THR A 92 14.91 2.24 10.71
CA THR A 92 16.16 2.97 10.44
C THR A 92 17.01 3.09 11.71
N GLY A 93 18.22 2.51 11.69
CA GLY A 93 19.12 2.47 12.85
C GLY A 93 18.63 1.61 14.02
N GLY A 94 17.56 0.84 13.82
CA GLY A 94 16.88 0.07 14.86
C GLY A 94 16.86 -1.43 14.60
N SER A 95 15.93 -2.10 15.27
CA SER A 95 15.78 -3.55 15.21
C SER A 95 14.95 -4.03 14.01
N THR A 96 15.18 -5.28 13.64
CA THR A 96 14.38 -6.02 12.66
C THR A 96 13.27 -6.77 13.35
N TYR A 97 12.11 -6.84 12.70
CA TYR A 97 10.92 -7.55 13.16
C TYR A 97 10.27 -8.29 12.00
N SER A 98 9.47 -9.31 12.33
CA SER A 98 8.68 -10.06 11.37
C SER A 98 7.22 -10.19 11.83
N THR A 99 6.30 -10.31 10.88
CA THR A 99 4.88 -10.59 11.14
C THR A 99 4.42 -11.86 10.45
N ALA A 100 3.47 -12.55 11.08
CA ALA A 100 2.61 -13.55 10.43
C ALA A 100 1.16 -13.16 10.69
N ALA A 101 0.37 -13.06 9.62
CA ALA A 101 -0.97 -12.53 9.66
C ALA A 101 -1.90 -13.20 8.65
N THR A 102 -3.19 -12.96 8.82
CA THR A 102 -4.24 -13.36 7.88
C THR A 102 -4.97 -12.11 7.39
N ILE A 103 -5.14 -12.01 6.08
CA ILE A 103 -5.98 -11.00 5.44
C ILE A 103 -7.39 -11.57 5.24
N ASP A 104 -8.40 -10.77 5.55
CA ASP A 104 -9.78 -11.19 5.33
C ASP A 104 -10.08 -11.31 3.81
N PRO A 105 -11.00 -12.19 3.38
CA PRO A 105 -11.28 -12.42 1.96
C PRO A 105 -11.76 -11.19 1.18
N LYS A 106 -12.30 -10.18 1.87
CA LYS A 106 -12.74 -8.91 1.26
C LYS A 106 -11.61 -7.87 1.18
N MET A 107 -10.40 -8.19 1.68
CA MET A 107 -9.23 -7.31 1.69
C MET A 107 -9.49 -5.97 2.39
N THR A 108 -10.25 -6.02 3.49
CA THR A 108 -10.61 -4.87 4.33
C THR A 108 -9.82 -4.80 5.63
N PHE A 109 -9.32 -5.93 6.13
CA PHE A 109 -8.67 -6.08 7.42
C PHE A 109 -7.59 -7.18 7.39
N ILE A 110 -6.49 -6.93 8.12
CA ILE A 110 -5.41 -7.89 8.37
C ILE A 110 -5.18 -7.95 9.88
N GLU A 111 -5.07 -9.14 10.45
CA GLU A 111 -4.63 -9.34 11.84
C GLU A 111 -3.61 -10.45 11.97
N GLY A 112 -2.78 -10.35 13.00
CA GLY A 112 -1.74 -11.34 13.22
C GLY A 112 -0.91 -11.10 14.45
N SER A 113 0.28 -11.67 14.44
CA SER A 113 1.30 -11.46 15.46
C SER A 113 2.59 -10.93 14.85
N TRP A 114 3.38 -10.30 15.71
CA TRP A 114 4.72 -9.82 15.41
C TRP A 114 5.73 -10.38 16.41
N GLY A 115 7.00 -10.38 16.01
CA GLY A 115 8.12 -10.80 16.85
C GLY A 115 9.45 -10.19 16.40
N SER A 116 10.46 -10.31 17.24
CA SER A 116 11.81 -9.78 16.98
C SER A 116 12.61 -10.67 16.03
N GLY A 117 13.43 -10.05 15.18
CA GLY A 117 14.29 -10.73 14.23
C GLY A 117 13.47 -11.47 13.17
N THR A 118 13.62 -12.79 13.11
CA THR A 118 12.84 -13.66 12.22
C THR A 118 11.60 -14.25 12.89
N ASN A 119 11.42 -14.05 14.20
CA ASN A 119 10.27 -14.58 14.91
C ASN A 119 9.02 -13.81 14.54
N THR A 120 7.90 -14.51 14.36
CA THR A 120 6.59 -13.92 14.05
C THR A 120 5.64 -13.93 15.25
N THR A 121 6.14 -14.36 16.42
CA THR A 121 5.41 -14.50 17.68
C THR A 121 6.19 -13.87 18.83
N ASN A 122 5.61 -13.87 20.03
CA ASN A 122 6.19 -13.39 21.28
C ASN A 122 6.44 -11.87 21.39
N GLY A 123 6.31 -11.11 20.30
CA GLY A 123 6.29 -9.65 20.34
C GLY A 123 4.92 -9.11 20.74
N GLY A 124 3.87 -9.60 20.09
CA GLY A 124 2.49 -9.28 20.43
C GLY A 124 1.51 -9.54 19.29
N LYS A 125 0.32 -8.93 19.39
CA LYS A 125 -0.72 -8.96 18.35
C LYS A 125 -0.83 -7.62 17.64
N PHE A 126 -1.34 -7.63 16.43
CA PHE A 126 -1.67 -6.41 15.69
C PHE A 126 -2.88 -6.62 14.80
N PHE A 127 -3.49 -5.51 14.43
CA PHE A 127 -4.49 -5.47 13.39
C PHE A 127 -4.39 -4.17 12.60
N ILE A 128 -4.72 -4.20 11.32
CA ILE A 128 -4.70 -3.06 10.41
C ILE A 128 -5.87 -3.15 9.42
N VAL A 129 -6.44 -2.00 9.07
CA VAL A 129 -7.62 -1.85 8.21
C VAL A 129 -7.20 -1.08 6.95
N LYS A 130 -7.74 -1.47 5.81
CA LYS A 130 -7.53 -0.78 4.53
C LYS A 130 -7.98 0.68 4.64
N GLN A 131 -7.21 1.60 4.05
CA GLN A 131 -7.58 3.03 3.96
C GLN A 131 -8.14 3.39 2.58
#